data_AF-C0XFW5-F1
#
_entry.id   AF-C0XFW5-F1
#
_cell.length_a   1.000
_cell.length_b   1.000
_cell.length_c   1.000
_cell.angle_alpha   90.00
_cell.angle_beta   90.00
_cell.angle_gamma   90.00
#
_symmetry.space_group_name_H-M   'P 1'
#
loop_
_entity.id
_entity.type
_entity.pdbx_description
1 polymer ?
#
loop_
_entity_poly.entity_id
_entity_poly.type
_entity_poly.pdbx_seq_one_letter_code
_entity_poly.pdbx_strand_id
1 'polypeptide(L)'
;MKKMVFIAGVGLAIPFIFANAASASYYSSNALKLKVRPVNNSQTKISSTATKGSSVNFYQDGDLKAKATTNSSGHFTIPLKYTLSHIGSYKITATKFNYRPVSQTFKVAMYPYTAQIKPIQAQIDTLQKQLDSSQSQLSTMQSTADGLANSDTSSADYQRAFTAAGSNPQAFQASYLGLEQQSIDIQNQISPLQAQIQHYQDLSEQ
;
A
#
# COMPACT_ATOMS: atom_id res chain seq x y z
N MET A 1 -72.40 -17.32 62.97
CA MET A 1 -71.00 -17.65 62.67
C MET A 1 -70.11 -16.79 63.56
N LYS A 2 -69.07 -17.40 64.16
CA LYS A 2 -68.31 -16.95 65.34
C LYS A 2 -67.57 -15.62 65.13
N LYS A 3 -67.64 -14.72 66.12
CA LYS A 3 -66.66 -13.66 66.36
C LYS A 3 -65.51 -14.25 67.19
N MET A 4 -64.26 -13.97 66.82
CA MET A 4 -63.10 -14.14 67.69
C MET A 4 -62.10 -13.01 67.45
N VAL A 5 -61.70 -12.41 68.57
CA VAL A 5 -60.70 -11.37 68.79
C VAL A 5 -59.30 -11.97 68.65
N PHE A 6 -58.28 -11.20 68.22
CA PHE A 6 -56.95 -11.18 68.86
C PHE A 6 -56.15 -9.92 68.50
N ILE A 7 -55.34 -9.50 69.48
CA ILE A 7 -54.70 -8.20 69.69
C ILE A 7 -53.27 -8.15 69.11
N ALA A 8 -52.89 -6.94 68.71
CA ALA A 8 -51.56 -6.30 68.60
C ALA A 8 -50.26 -7.13 68.51
N GLY A 9 -49.44 -6.78 67.53
CA GLY A 9 -48.00 -7.00 67.53
C GLY A 9 -47.29 -5.88 66.77
N VAL A 10 -46.62 -4.99 67.50
CA VAL A 10 -45.81 -3.87 66.99
C VAL A 10 -44.59 -4.45 66.25
N GLY A 11 -44.51 -4.24 64.95
CA GLY A 11 -43.38 -4.65 64.11
C GLY A 11 -42.78 -3.44 63.38
N LEU A 12 -41.62 -3.01 63.86
CA LEU A 12 -40.74 -1.95 63.37
C LEU A 12 -40.80 -1.69 61.85
N ALA A 13 -41.35 -0.54 61.44
CA ALA A 13 -41.21 -0.02 60.09
C ALA A 13 -39.78 0.50 59.91
N ILE A 14 -38.95 -0.30 59.24
CA ILE A 14 -37.61 0.12 58.82
C ILE A 14 -37.79 1.22 57.76
N PRO A 15 -37.24 2.43 57.95
CA PRO A 15 -37.19 3.40 56.87
C PRO A 15 -36.31 2.84 55.76
N PHE A 16 -36.86 2.78 54.54
CA PHE A 16 -36.07 2.60 53.32
C PHE A 16 -35.08 3.75 53.21
N ILE A 17 -33.87 3.55 53.73
CA ILE A 17 -32.74 4.44 53.43
C ILE A 17 -32.39 4.16 51.98
N PHE A 18 -32.64 5.15 51.12
CA PHE A 18 -32.10 5.21 49.77
C PHE A 18 -30.59 4.98 49.87
N ALA A 19 -30.12 3.83 49.40
CA ALA A 19 -28.72 3.63 49.16
C ALA A 19 -28.28 4.68 48.14
N ASN A 20 -27.52 5.67 48.61
CA ASN A 20 -26.81 6.60 47.75
C ASN A 20 -26.08 5.79 46.68
N ALA A 21 -26.33 6.11 45.42
CA ALA A 21 -25.51 5.64 44.32
C ALA A 21 -24.07 6.08 44.58
N ALA A 22 -23.21 5.14 44.96
CA ALA A 22 -21.77 5.39 45.03
C ALA A 22 -21.22 5.45 43.60
N SER A 23 -21.34 6.61 42.95
CA SER A 23 -20.56 6.92 41.75
C SER A 23 -19.27 7.64 42.17
N ALA A 24 -18.41 6.94 42.92
CA ALA A 24 -17.05 7.38 43.15
C ALA A 24 -16.25 7.15 41.86
N SER A 25 -15.93 8.20 41.12
CA SER A 25 -15.06 8.10 39.94
C SER A 25 -13.61 7.87 40.40
N TYR A 26 -13.19 6.61 40.51
CA TYR A 26 -11.82 6.20 40.85
C TYR A 26 -10.86 6.39 39.67
N TYR A 27 -10.72 7.64 39.22
CA TYR A 27 -9.68 8.01 38.27
C TYR A 27 -8.66 8.91 38.95
N SER A 28 -7.39 8.59 38.75
CA SER A 28 -6.25 9.41 39.12
C SER A 28 -6.45 10.84 38.61
N SER A 29 -6.04 11.82 39.41
CA SER A 29 -5.99 13.22 39.01
C SER A 29 -5.04 13.46 37.83
N ASN A 30 -4.09 12.56 37.60
CA ASN A 30 -3.19 12.62 36.45
C ASN A 30 -3.87 12.09 35.19
N ALA A 31 -3.85 12.87 34.11
CA ALA A 31 -4.39 12.44 32.82
C ALA A 31 -3.45 11.45 32.11
N LEU A 32 -4.03 10.47 31.39
CA LEU A 32 -3.29 9.71 30.40
C LEU A 32 -2.88 10.61 29.24
N LYS A 33 -1.65 10.45 28.78
CA LYS A 33 -1.13 11.11 27.58
C LYS A 33 -1.13 10.09 26.45
N LEU A 34 -1.56 10.53 25.27
CA LEU A 34 -1.46 9.80 24.02
C LEU A 34 -1.12 10.81 22.92
N LYS A 35 -0.10 10.51 22.13
CA LYS A 35 0.28 11.29 20.96
C LYS A 35 0.59 10.32 19.82
N VAL A 36 -0.31 10.32 18.83
CA VAL A 36 -0.14 9.59 17.58
C VAL A 36 0.71 10.43 16.63
N ARG A 37 1.81 9.85 16.15
CA ARG A 37 2.64 10.45 15.08
C ARG A 37 1.93 10.31 13.73
N PRO A 38 2.24 11.15 12.72
CA PRO A 38 1.74 10.93 11.37
C PRO A 38 2.04 9.51 10.87
N VAL A 39 1.02 8.88 10.29
CA VAL A 39 1.05 7.53 9.75
C VAL A 39 0.79 7.62 8.25
N ASN A 40 1.45 6.79 7.46
CA ASN A 40 1.19 6.70 6.02
C ASN A 40 0.90 5.26 5.58
N ASN A 41 0.39 5.10 4.36
CA ASN A 41 -0.01 3.81 3.82
C ASN A 41 1.15 2.86 3.45
N SER A 42 2.41 3.32 3.51
CA SER A 42 3.59 2.48 3.26
C SER A 42 4.22 1.91 4.54
N GLN A 43 3.76 2.32 5.73
CA GLN A 43 4.33 1.88 7.00
C GLN A 43 3.93 0.44 7.33
N THR A 44 4.87 -0.32 7.88
CA THR A 44 4.66 -1.68 8.40
C THR A 44 4.42 -1.71 9.92
N LYS A 45 4.51 -0.56 10.58
CA LYS A 45 4.27 -0.41 12.02
C LYS A 45 3.86 1.02 12.36
N ILE A 46 3.03 1.16 13.39
CA ILE A 46 2.72 2.46 14.00
C ILE A 46 3.60 2.64 15.23
N SER A 47 4.46 3.66 15.23
CA SER A 47 5.29 4.02 16.39
C SER A 47 4.85 5.36 16.95
N SER A 48 4.49 5.39 18.23
CA SER A 48 3.89 6.56 18.88
C SER A 48 4.18 6.57 20.38
N THR A 49 3.64 7.55 21.11
CA THR A 49 3.92 7.73 22.53
C THR A 49 2.65 7.77 23.36
N ALA A 50 2.70 7.18 24.56
CA ALA A 50 1.64 7.27 25.55
C ALA A 50 2.24 7.26 26.97
N THR A 51 1.40 7.36 28.00
CA THR A 51 1.86 7.18 29.38
C THR A 51 2.50 5.81 29.57
N LYS A 52 3.66 5.75 30.24
CA LYS A 52 4.39 4.49 30.51
C LYS A 52 3.49 3.40 31.13
N GLY A 53 3.63 2.16 30.67
CA GLY A 53 2.85 1.02 31.15
C GLY A 53 1.36 1.03 30.79
N SER A 54 0.92 1.95 29.92
CA SER A 54 -0.45 1.91 29.37
C SER A 54 -0.60 0.80 28.35
N SER A 55 -1.77 0.15 28.35
CA SER A 55 -2.22 -0.73 27.26
C SER A 55 -2.79 0.13 26.13
N VAL A 56 -2.47 -0.21 24.88
CA VAL A 56 -2.82 0.54 23.69
C VAL A 56 -3.55 -0.37 22.73
N ASN A 57 -4.76 0.03 22.34
CA ASN A 57 -5.61 -0.69 21.40
C ASN A 57 -5.68 0.11 20.09
N PHE A 58 -5.42 -0.54 18.96
CA PHE A 58 -5.58 0.03 17.63
C PHE A 58 -6.84 -0.49 16.96
N TYR A 59 -7.67 0.44 16.49
CA TYR A 59 -8.91 0.18 15.79
C TYR A 59 -8.86 0.72 14.37
N GLN A 60 -9.43 -0.06 13.46
CA GLN A 60 -9.69 0.33 12.07
C GLN A 60 -11.15 0.04 11.78
N ASP A 61 -11.88 1.06 11.33
CA ASP A 61 -13.30 0.98 10.96
C ASP A 61 -14.18 0.40 12.08
N GLY A 62 -13.81 0.73 13.33
CA GLY A 62 -14.49 0.27 14.55
C GLY A 62 -13.97 -1.04 15.13
N ASP A 63 -13.29 -1.87 14.33
CA ASP A 63 -12.77 -3.16 14.76
C ASP A 63 -11.43 -3.05 15.47
N LEU A 64 -11.26 -3.81 16.55
CA LEU A 64 -9.96 -3.95 17.21
C LEU A 64 -9.03 -4.81 16.35
N LYS A 65 -7.97 -4.21 15.78
CA LYS A 65 -7.02 -4.93 14.92
C LYS A 65 -5.76 -5.37 15.67
N ALA A 66 -5.30 -4.59 16.65
CA ALA A 66 -4.07 -4.89 17.38
C ALA A 66 -4.02 -4.29 18.79
N LYS A 67 -3.13 -4.84 19.62
CA LYS A 67 -2.80 -4.34 20.96
C LYS A 67 -1.29 -4.18 21.13
N ALA A 68 -0.88 -3.22 21.92
CA ALA A 68 0.50 -3.03 22.35
C ALA A 68 0.56 -2.50 23.79
N THR A 69 1.73 -2.61 24.42
CA THR A 69 1.99 -2.01 25.72
C THR A 69 3.03 -0.90 25.58
N THR A 70 2.82 0.20 26.28
CA THR A 70 3.75 1.32 26.30
C THR A 70 4.93 0.99 27.23
N ASN A 71 6.15 1.07 26.71
CA ASN A 71 7.36 0.76 27.46
C ASN A 71 7.66 1.81 28.55
N SER A 72 8.73 1.57 29.32
CA SER A 72 9.19 2.45 30.41
C SER A 72 9.51 3.87 29.94
N SER A 73 9.99 4.02 28.72
CA SER A 73 10.30 5.30 28.08
C SER A 73 9.08 6.02 27.47
N GLY A 74 7.87 5.47 27.60
CA GLY A 74 6.64 6.09 27.08
C GLY A 74 6.40 5.86 25.58
N HIS A 75 7.10 4.92 24.96
CA HIS A 75 6.92 4.55 23.55
C HIS A 75 6.15 3.25 23.40
N PHE A 76 5.32 3.15 22.37
CA PHE A 76 4.71 1.91 21.94
C PHE A 76 4.89 1.72 20.44
N THR A 77 4.86 0.47 20.00
CA THR A 77 4.88 0.10 18.58
C THR A 77 3.84 -0.98 18.32
N ILE A 78 3.05 -0.78 17.27
CA ILE A 78 2.03 -1.73 16.81
C ILE A 78 2.47 -2.23 15.44
N PRO A 79 2.82 -3.53 15.29
CA PRO A 79 3.08 -4.11 13.98
C PRO A 79 1.78 -4.18 13.17
N LEU A 80 1.86 -3.85 11.88
CA LEU A 80 0.74 -3.92 10.95
C LEU A 80 0.82 -5.22 10.15
N LYS A 81 -0.27 -5.99 10.14
CA LYS A 81 -0.36 -7.21 9.32
C LYS A 81 -0.51 -6.87 7.83
N TYR A 82 -1.15 -5.75 7.54
CA TYR A 82 -1.39 -5.22 6.20
C TYR A 82 -1.15 -3.70 6.24
N THR A 83 -0.79 -3.13 5.10
CA THR A 83 -0.72 -1.68 4.93
C THR A 83 -2.07 -1.03 5.25
N LEU A 84 -2.04 0.19 5.80
CA LEU A 84 -3.27 0.93 6.07
C LEU A 84 -3.71 1.66 4.81
N SER A 85 -5.00 1.73 4.57
CA SER A 85 -5.60 2.58 3.54
C SER A 85 -5.63 4.05 3.97
N HIS A 86 -5.66 5.01 3.04
CA HIS A 86 -5.78 6.43 3.39
C HIS A 86 -7.23 6.89 3.65
N ILE A 87 -8.23 6.12 3.23
CA ILE A 87 -9.67 6.45 3.38
C ILE A 87 -10.32 5.86 4.64
N GLY A 88 -9.63 4.96 5.34
CA GLY A 88 -10.18 4.29 6.53
C GLY A 88 -10.32 5.19 7.76
N SER A 89 -11.14 4.74 8.71
CA SER A 89 -11.29 5.39 10.03
C SER A 89 -10.39 4.73 11.07
N TYR A 90 -9.35 5.45 11.51
CA TYR A 90 -8.34 4.90 12.41
C TYR A 90 -8.35 5.56 13.78
N LYS A 91 -8.30 4.73 14.84
CA LYS A 91 -8.31 5.20 16.23
C LYS A 91 -7.34 4.40 17.09
N ILE A 92 -6.61 5.09 17.94
CA ILE A 92 -5.83 4.48 19.02
C ILE A 92 -6.44 4.87 20.36
N THR A 93 -6.61 3.90 21.25
CA THR A 93 -7.08 4.11 22.62
C THR A 93 -6.02 3.64 23.60
N ALA A 94 -5.60 4.50 24.52
CA ALA A 94 -4.73 4.13 25.62
C ALA A 94 -5.54 3.96 26.91
N THR A 95 -5.33 2.85 27.61
CA THR A 95 -5.95 2.54 28.90
C THR A 95 -4.90 2.21 29.94
N LYS A 96 -5.22 2.49 31.20
CA LYS A 96 -4.39 2.13 32.35
C LYS A 96 -5.27 2.06 33.59
N PHE A 97 -4.96 1.12 34.49
CA PHE A 97 -5.70 0.96 35.74
C PHE A 97 -5.72 2.27 36.54
N ASN A 98 -6.90 2.65 37.05
CA ASN A 98 -7.17 3.93 37.73
C ASN A 98 -6.95 5.20 36.88
N TYR A 99 -6.95 5.12 35.55
CA TYR A 99 -6.91 6.33 34.70
C TYR A 99 -8.08 6.35 33.73
N ARG A 100 -8.59 7.56 33.41
CA ARG A 100 -9.59 7.73 32.35
C ARG A 100 -8.95 7.36 31.00
N PRO A 101 -9.57 6.48 30.20
CA PRO A 101 -9.09 6.17 28.86
C PRO A 101 -8.99 7.43 27.99
N VAL A 102 -7.97 7.48 27.14
CA VAL A 102 -7.82 8.54 26.12
C VAL A 102 -7.79 7.90 24.74
N SER A 103 -8.51 8.49 23.79
CA SER A 103 -8.53 8.04 22.40
C SER A 103 -8.10 9.15 21.46
N GLN A 104 -7.39 8.79 20.39
CA GLN A 104 -7.01 9.70 19.33
C GLN A 104 -7.31 9.05 17.99
N THR A 105 -8.14 9.73 17.19
CA THR A 105 -8.35 9.42 15.78
C THR A 105 -7.21 10.04 14.98
N PHE A 106 -6.77 9.37 13.92
CA PHE A 106 -5.76 9.90 13.00
C PHE A 106 -6.14 9.59 11.56
N LYS A 107 -5.62 10.40 10.64
CA LYS A 107 -5.69 10.13 9.20
C LYS A 107 -4.41 9.46 8.77
N VAL A 108 -4.52 8.54 7.81
CA VAL A 108 -3.38 7.96 7.14
C VAL A 108 -3.08 8.81 5.92
N ALA A 109 -1.83 9.25 5.80
CA ALA A 109 -1.35 9.98 4.64
C ALA A 109 -0.95 9.02 3.52
N MET A 110 -1.09 9.48 2.30
CA MET A 110 -0.63 8.79 1.10
C MET A 110 0.90 8.89 1.01
N TYR A 111 1.57 7.77 0.77
CA TYR A 111 3.00 7.77 0.54
C TYR A 111 3.31 8.07 -0.95
N PRO A 112 4.14 9.07 -1.26
CA PRO A 112 4.50 9.36 -2.63
C PRO A 112 5.56 8.36 -3.13
N TYR A 113 5.14 7.41 -3.98
CA TYR A 113 6.05 6.43 -4.59
C TYR A 113 6.87 7.00 -5.76
N THR A 114 7.00 8.33 -5.86
CA THR A 114 7.69 9.01 -6.97
C THR A 114 9.17 8.66 -7.06
N ALA A 115 9.83 8.43 -5.92
CA ALA A 115 11.23 8.01 -5.87
C ALA A 115 11.44 6.61 -6.45
N GLN A 116 10.44 5.73 -6.36
CA GLN A 116 10.45 4.39 -6.93
C GLN A 116 10.09 4.41 -8.42
N ILE A 117 9.11 5.23 -8.81
CA ILE A 117 8.65 5.33 -10.20
C ILE A 117 9.70 5.97 -11.11
N LYS A 118 10.38 7.03 -10.67
CA LYS A 118 11.32 7.82 -11.48
C LYS A 118 12.43 6.98 -12.17
N PRO A 119 13.16 6.09 -11.48
CA PRO A 119 14.19 5.27 -12.15
C PRO A 119 13.60 4.28 -13.15
N ILE A 120 12.41 3.74 -12.89
CA ILE A 120 11.72 2.81 -13.81
C ILE A 120 11.31 3.54 -15.08
N GLN A 121 10.79 4.77 -14.96
CA GLN A 121 10.46 5.60 -16.11
C GLN A 121 11.70 5.90 -16.97
N ALA A 122 12.83 6.26 -16.35
CA ALA A 122 14.08 6.49 -17.08
C ALA A 122 14.57 5.24 -17.83
N GLN A 123 14.36 4.05 -17.27
CA GLN A 123 14.66 2.79 -17.93
C GLN A 123 13.75 2.54 -19.14
N ILE A 124 12.44 2.78 -18.99
CA ILE A 124 11.48 2.70 -20.11
C ILE A 124 11.87 3.68 -21.22
N ASP A 125 12.19 4.93 -20.89
CA ASP A 125 12.58 5.95 -21.88
C ASP A 125 13.85 5.53 -22.65
N THR A 126 14.78 4.85 -21.98
CA THR A 126 15.99 4.30 -22.60
C THR A 126 15.66 3.16 -23.55
N LEU A 127 14.81 2.22 -23.12
CA LEU A 127 14.36 1.09 -23.94
C LEU A 127 13.54 1.56 -25.16
N GLN A 128 12.69 2.58 -25.00
CA GLN A 128 11.95 3.18 -26.10
C GLN A 128 12.87 3.78 -27.15
N LYS A 129 13.91 4.52 -26.74
CA LYS A 129 14.93 5.03 -27.68
C LYS A 129 15.66 3.93 -28.43
N GLN A 130 15.94 2.80 -27.77
CA GLN A 130 16.54 1.64 -28.43
C GLN A 130 15.57 1.01 -29.43
N LEU A 131 14.29 0.92 -29.09
CA LEU A 131 13.24 0.41 -29.99
C LEU A 131 13.11 1.30 -31.24
N ASP A 132 13.06 2.62 -31.05
CA ASP A 132 13.00 3.59 -32.15
C ASP A 132 14.20 3.45 -33.08
N SER A 133 15.40 3.26 -32.50
CA SER A 133 16.63 3.01 -33.28
C SER A 133 16.54 1.72 -34.08
N SER A 134 16.12 0.61 -33.48
CA SER A 134 15.97 -0.68 -34.17
C SER A 134 14.91 -0.61 -35.28
N GLN A 135 13.78 0.06 -35.03
CA GLN A 135 12.72 0.26 -36.02
C GLN A 135 13.18 1.13 -37.20
N SER A 136 13.95 2.18 -36.92
CA SER A 136 14.56 2.99 -37.99
C SER A 136 15.51 2.15 -38.85
N GLN A 137 16.33 1.29 -38.24
CA GLN A 137 17.22 0.40 -38.99
C GLN A 137 16.45 -0.61 -39.84
N LEU A 138 15.42 -1.26 -39.27
CA LEU A 138 14.53 -2.16 -40.02
C LEU A 138 13.89 -1.47 -41.21
N SER A 139 13.39 -0.24 -41.04
CA SER A 139 12.81 0.55 -42.13
C SER A 139 13.81 0.81 -43.26
N THR A 140 15.07 1.14 -42.93
CA THR A 140 16.11 1.33 -43.95
C THR A 140 16.48 0.02 -44.67
N MET A 141 16.42 -1.10 -43.96
CA MET A 141 16.72 -2.42 -44.53
C MET A 141 15.56 -2.99 -45.35
N GLN A 142 14.33 -2.55 -45.10
CA GLN A 142 13.11 -3.11 -45.73
C GLN A 142 13.19 -3.14 -47.25
N SER A 143 13.62 -2.05 -47.89
CA SER A 143 13.70 -1.98 -49.36
C SER A 143 14.70 -2.99 -49.96
N THR A 144 15.81 -3.25 -49.26
CA THR A 144 16.77 -4.29 -49.65
C THR A 144 16.18 -5.68 -49.41
N ALA A 145 15.46 -5.89 -48.32
CA ALA A 145 14.78 -7.16 -48.04
C ALA A 145 13.72 -7.48 -49.11
N ASP A 146 12.88 -6.50 -49.47
CA ASP A 146 11.84 -6.64 -50.49
C ASP A 146 12.43 -6.96 -51.87
N GLY A 147 13.53 -6.29 -52.24
CA GLY A 147 14.22 -6.56 -53.51
C GLY A 147 14.89 -7.94 -53.56
N LEU A 148 15.44 -8.40 -52.44
CA LEU A 148 16.00 -9.76 -52.31
C LEU A 148 14.93 -10.86 -52.35
N ALA A 149 13.68 -10.54 -52.00
CA ALA A 149 12.55 -11.47 -52.10
C ALA A 149 12.06 -11.68 -53.55
N ASN A 150 12.58 -10.93 -54.53
CA ASN A 150 12.22 -11.10 -55.93
C ASN A 150 12.77 -12.43 -56.50
N SER A 151 11.87 -13.30 -56.97
CA SER A 151 12.22 -14.60 -57.55
C SER A 151 13.01 -14.50 -58.86
N ASP A 152 12.87 -13.39 -59.60
CA ASP A 152 13.68 -13.14 -60.79
C ASP A 152 15.01 -12.47 -60.42
N THR A 153 16.03 -13.32 -60.25
CA THR A 153 17.39 -12.92 -59.92
C THR A 153 18.08 -12.10 -61.03
N SER A 154 17.52 -12.04 -62.24
CA SER A 154 18.03 -11.21 -63.33
C SER A 154 17.44 -9.79 -63.34
N SER A 155 16.39 -9.56 -62.55
CA SER A 155 15.72 -8.27 -62.49
C SER A 155 16.62 -7.16 -61.94
N ALA A 156 16.40 -5.94 -62.43
CA ALA A 156 17.14 -4.76 -61.95
C ALA A 156 16.93 -4.53 -60.44
N ASP A 157 15.77 -4.91 -59.91
CA ASP A 157 15.42 -4.73 -58.49
C ASP A 157 16.21 -5.70 -57.60
N TYR A 158 16.28 -6.99 -57.99
CA TYR A 158 17.10 -7.98 -57.29
C TYR A 158 18.57 -7.59 -57.33
N GLN A 159 19.10 -7.20 -58.49
CA GLN A 159 20.51 -6.84 -58.65
C GLN A 159 20.92 -5.62 -57.81
N ARG A 160 20.03 -4.61 -57.70
CA ARG A 160 20.24 -3.46 -56.79
C ARG A 160 20.26 -3.91 -55.33
N ALA A 161 19.29 -4.73 -54.91
CA ALA A 161 19.21 -5.22 -53.53
C ALA A 161 20.38 -6.15 -53.16
N PHE A 162 20.80 -7.03 -54.07
CA PHE A 162 21.97 -7.90 -53.92
C PHE A 162 23.25 -7.08 -53.70
N THR A 163 23.42 -5.99 -54.47
CA THR A 163 24.55 -5.07 -54.29
C THR A 163 24.46 -4.32 -52.97
N ALA A 164 23.28 -3.81 -52.60
CA ALA A 164 23.05 -3.12 -51.33
C ALA A 164 23.27 -4.03 -50.10
N ALA A 165 23.02 -5.32 -50.23
CA ALA A 165 23.33 -6.36 -49.24
C ALA A 165 24.82 -6.76 -49.22
N GLY A 166 25.70 -6.05 -49.94
CA GLY A 166 27.14 -6.33 -49.98
C GLY A 166 27.47 -7.65 -50.65
N SER A 167 26.63 -8.09 -51.60
CA SER A 167 26.74 -9.40 -52.26
C SER A 167 26.67 -10.60 -51.30
N ASN A 168 26.08 -10.42 -50.10
CA ASN A 168 25.89 -11.47 -49.11
C ASN A 168 24.45 -11.43 -48.52
N PRO A 169 23.44 -11.93 -49.27
CA PRO A 169 22.05 -11.92 -48.84
C PRO A 169 21.80 -12.66 -47.51
N GLN A 170 22.55 -13.73 -47.22
CA GLN A 170 22.41 -14.52 -46.01
C GLN A 170 22.84 -13.71 -44.77
N ALA A 171 23.97 -13.00 -44.84
CA ALA A 171 24.41 -12.13 -43.75
C ALA A 171 23.46 -10.94 -43.53
N PHE A 172 22.94 -10.37 -44.62
CA PHE A 172 21.91 -9.35 -44.55
C PHE A 172 20.64 -9.86 -43.86
N GLN A 173 20.12 -11.02 -44.27
CA GLN A 173 18.95 -11.65 -43.66
C GLN A 173 19.15 -11.94 -42.17
N ALA A 174 20.32 -12.45 -41.78
CA ALA A 174 20.63 -12.70 -40.38
C ALA A 174 20.61 -11.40 -39.54
N SER A 175 21.12 -10.30 -40.10
CA SER A 175 21.11 -8.98 -39.46
C SER A 175 19.70 -8.42 -39.33
N TYR A 176 18.88 -8.58 -40.37
CA TYR A 176 17.47 -8.18 -40.37
C TYR A 176 16.67 -8.93 -39.28
N LEU A 177 16.74 -10.27 -39.26
CA LEU A 177 16.09 -11.11 -38.25
C LEU A 177 16.60 -10.80 -36.82
N GLY A 178 17.90 -10.49 -36.68
CA GLY A 178 18.49 -10.08 -35.41
C GLY A 178 17.87 -8.78 -34.87
N LEU A 179 17.63 -7.79 -35.73
CA LEU A 179 16.97 -6.54 -35.35
C LEU A 179 15.48 -6.72 -35.03
N GLU A 180 14.78 -7.61 -35.74
CA GLU A 180 13.40 -7.99 -35.41
C GLU A 180 13.33 -8.62 -34.01
N GLN A 181 14.22 -9.59 -33.73
CA GLN A 181 14.28 -10.23 -32.41
C GLN A 181 14.64 -9.22 -31.32
N GLN A 182 15.61 -8.33 -31.56
CA GLN A 182 15.96 -7.27 -30.60
C GLN A 182 14.76 -6.37 -30.29
N SER A 183 13.95 -6.02 -31.30
CA SER A 183 12.75 -5.21 -31.12
C SER A 183 11.70 -5.93 -30.26
N ILE A 184 11.53 -7.23 -30.46
CA ILE A 184 10.65 -8.09 -29.64
C ILE A 184 11.16 -8.15 -28.19
N ASP A 185 12.46 -8.35 -28.00
CA ASP A 185 13.06 -8.45 -26.66
C ASP A 185 12.92 -7.15 -25.88
N ILE A 186 13.10 -5.99 -26.54
CA ILE A 186 12.89 -4.68 -25.92
C ILE A 186 11.42 -4.50 -25.50
N GLN A 187 10.47 -4.86 -26.36
CA GLN A 187 9.04 -4.80 -26.02
C GLN A 187 8.70 -5.69 -24.81
N ASN A 188 9.27 -6.89 -24.75
CA ASN A 188 9.11 -7.82 -23.64
C ASN A 188 9.70 -7.27 -22.32
N GLN A 189 10.72 -6.41 -22.38
CA GLN A 189 11.28 -5.75 -21.19
C GLN A 189 10.45 -4.54 -20.72
N ILE A 190 9.83 -3.80 -21.64
CA ILE A 190 9.03 -2.61 -21.29
C ILE A 190 7.77 -2.98 -20.51
N SER A 191 7.07 -4.05 -20.93
CA SER A 191 5.80 -4.47 -20.33
C SER A 191 5.83 -4.68 -18.80
N PRO A 192 6.76 -5.48 -18.22
CA PRO A 192 6.83 -5.64 -16.77
C PRO A 192 7.21 -4.36 -16.02
N LEU A 193 7.98 -3.45 -16.64
CA LEU A 193 8.33 -2.16 -16.03
C LEU A 193 7.11 -1.24 -15.96
N GLN A 194 6.26 -1.23 -17.00
CA GLN A 194 5.00 -0.50 -16.99
C GLN A 194 4.05 -1.03 -15.90
N ALA A 195 3.95 -2.36 -15.76
CA ALA A 195 3.17 -2.97 -14.69
C ALA A 195 3.69 -2.59 -13.29
N GLN A 196 5.00 -2.46 -13.13
CA GLN A 196 5.60 -2.01 -11.87
C GLN A 196 5.29 -0.54 -11.56
N ILE A 197 5.27 0.34 -12.57
CA ILE A 197 4.82 1.73 -12.40
C ILE A 197 3.36 1.76 -11.96
N GLN A 198 2.49 1.00 -12.65
CA GLN A 198 1.07 0.94 -12.32
C GLN A 198 0.86 0.45 -10.88
N HIS A 199 1.60 -0.57 -10.45
CA HIS A 199 1.52 -1.06 -9.08
C HIS A 199 1.82 0.04 -8.05
N TYR A 200 2.84 0.87 -8.27
CA TYR A 200 3.15 2.00 -7.37
C TYR A 200 2.10 3.12 -7.42
N GLN A 201 1.46 3.33 -8.57
CA GLN A 201 0.35 4.27 -8.70
C GLN A 201 -0.87 3.77 -7.93
N ASP A 202 -1.23 2.49 -8.06
CA ASP A 202 -2.33 1.87 -7.32
C ASP A 202 -2.10 1.93 -5.81
N LEU A 203 -0.86 1.70 -5.35
CA LEU A 203 -0.50 1.87 -3.93
C LEU A 203 -0.63 3.31 -3.45
N SER A 204 -0.57 4.29 -4.35
CA SER A 204 -0.83 5.68 -4.01
C SER A 204 -2.34 5.94 -3.93
N GLU A 205 -3.18 5.27 -4.70
CA GLU A 205 -4.63 5.49 -4.73
C GLU A 205 -5.42 4.72 -3.65
N GLN A 206 -4.78 3.83 -2.87
CA GLN A 206 -5.38 3.05 -1.77
C GLN A 206 -5.24 3.69 -0.39
#